data_AF-A0AAN7AE39-F1
#
_entry.id   AF-A0AAN7AE39-F1
#
_cell.length_a   1.000
_cell.length_b   1.000
_cell.length_c   1.000
_cell.angle_alpha   90.00
_cell.angle_beta   90.00
_cell.angle_gamma   90.00
#
_symmetry.space_group_name_H-M   'P 1'
#
loop_
_entity.id
_entity.type
_entity.pdbx_description
1 polymer ?
#
loop_
_entity_poly.entity_id
_entity_poly.type
_entity_poly.pdbx_seq_one_letter_code
_entity_poly.pdbx_strand_id
1 'polypeptide(L)'
;MLYINIMNSHPLLSFPFLPQQQHLLPFLFISFIFTSQQLCCSNSQKTPFNFSCIFFLSHANINPFLYTHSNNPIPTVKMFFKTTILFSLLATSLAAPITSSQIIEKRAPVLRVQNYSQFQVSDGVAGDGLNRVLAKFPVNMSNPASVDPQDVAILKAARETAEAAETKAGGFNEAIKAAGGEKTPAGAALQRGKILNKILKLQLQVMTLTIEGAQGKDTTAKLAEQQKKLAKNIETDKKAAGERAAAVDFQGTSQP
;
A
#
# COMPACT_ATOMS: atom_id res chain seq x y z
N MET A 1 -55.95 -33.78 10.72
CA MET A 1 -55.72 -35.11 10.13
C MET A 1 -54.23 -35.21 9.85
N LEU A 2 -53.55 -36.04 10.64
CA LEU A 2 -52.10 -36.09 10.84
C LEU A 2 -51.50 -37.10 9.86
N TYR A 3 -50.44 -36.75 9.12
CA TYR A 3 -49.57 -37.71 8.46
C TYR A 3 -48.15 -37.13 8.41
N ILE A 4 -47.30 -37.51 9.37
CA ILE A 4 -45.86 -37.29 9.36
C ILE A 4 -45.21 -38.67 9.31
N ASN A 5 -44.48 -38.92 8.22
CA ASN A 5 -43.79 -40.17 7.94
C ASN A 5 -42.42 -40.17 8.66
N ILE A 6 -42.15 -41.21 9.44
CA ILE A 6 -40.90 -41.46 10.16
C ILE A 6 -40.14 -42.56 9.40
N MET A 7 -38.91 -42.28 8.98
CA MET A 7 -37.88 -43.24 8.58
C MET A 7 -36.62 -42.86 9.40
N ASN A 8 -36.20 -43.61 10.43
CA ASN A 8 -35.37 -44.84 10.42
C ASN A 8 -34.24 -44.80 9.37
N SER A 9 -32.97 -45.15 9.60
CA SER A 9 -32.15 -45.54 10.75
C SER A 9 -30.72 -45.79 10.19
N HIS A 10 -29.70 -45.59 11.03
CA HIS A 10 -28.23 -45.71 10.87
C HIS A 10 -27.64 -46.83 9.94
N PRO A 11 -26.34 -46.76 9.55
CA PRO A 11 -25.29 -47.29 10.43
C PRO A 11 -24.00 -46.45 10.54
N LEU A 12 -23.41 -46.59 11.73
CA LEU A 12 -22.07 -46.20 12.14
C LEU A 12 -21.02 -46.94 11.32
N LEU A 13 -19.97 -46.23 10.88
CA LEU A 13 -18.74 -46.87 10.41
C LEU A 13 -17.55 -46.43 11.27
N SER A 14 -16.84 -47.48 11.66
CA SER A 14 -15.76 -47.66 12.62
C SER A 14 -14.44 -47.02 12.22
N PHE A 15 -13.75 -46.52 13.25
CA PHE A 15 -12.32 -46.17 13.28
C PHE A 15 -11.43 -47.40 13.05
N PRO A 16 -10.23 -47.18 12.48
CA PRO A 16 -9.05 -47.90 12.93
C PRO A 16 -8.07 -47.01 13.70
N PHE A 17 -7.34 -47.74 14.54
CA PHE A 17 -6.54 -47.40 15.70
C PHE A 17 -5.06 -47.19 15.33
N LEU A 18 -4.44 -46.14 15.90
CA LEU A 18 -3.04 -45.91 16.36
C LEU A 18 -1.82 -46.51 15.58
N PRO A 19 -0.62 -45.84 15.59
CA PRO A 19 0.07 -45.53 16.84
C PRO A 19 0.80 -44.18 16.98
N GLN A 20 0.67 -43.66 18.20
CA GLN A 20 1.66 -43.00 19.05
C GLN A 20 3.10 -42.88 18.48
N GLN A 21 3.53 -41.63 18.22
CA GLN A 21 4.94 -41.26 18.34
C GLN A 21 5.09 -40.07 19.28
N GLN A 22 5.79 -40.34 20.38
CA GLN A 22 6.28 -39.36 21.33
C GLN A 22 7.69 -38.96 20.88
N HIS A 23 7.89 -37.70 20.53
CA HIS A 23 9.20 -37.08 20.60
C HIS A 23 9.09 -35.71 21.26
N LEU A 24 9.49 -35.71 22.53
CA LEU A 24 9.84 -34.55 23.33
C LEU A 24 11.05 -33.85 22.70
N LEU A 25 10.90 -32.58 22.33
CA LEU A 25 12.02 -31.64 22.27
C LEU A 25 11.63 -30.32 22.97
N PRO A 26 12.57 -29.72 23.72
CA PRO A 26 12.27 -28.69 24.69
C PRO A 26 12.04 -27.31 24.08
N PHE A 27 11.08 -26.60 24.67
CA PHE A 27 10.87 -25.17 24.56
C PHE A 27 12.16 -24.40 24.88
N LEU A 28 12.76 -23.74 23.89
CA LEU A 28 13.67 -22.62 24.12
C LEU A 28 12.83 -21.34 24.19
N PHE A 29 12.38 -21.01 25.39
CA PHE A 29 11.96 -19.67 25.75
C PHE A 29 13.20 -18.77 25.76
N ILE A 30 13.44 -18.00 24.69
CA ILE A 30 14.32 -16.84 24.76
C ILE A 30 13.47 -15.67 25.22
N SER A 31 13.44 -15.48 26.54
CA SER A 31 12.92 -14.29 27.20
C SER A 31 13.75 -13.07 26.76
N PHE A 32 13.15 -12.16 26.00
CA PHE A 32 13.67 -10.80 25.91
C PHE A 32 13.36 -10.09 27.23
N ILE A 33 14.36 -10.04 28.11
CA ILE A 33 14.33 -9.21 29.31
C ILE A 33 14.49 -7.76 28.85
N PHE A 34 13.38 -7.03 28.82
CA PHE A 34 13.41 -5.57 28.73
C PHE A 34 13.72 -5.04 30.13
N THR A 35 14.97 -4.64 30.36
CA THR A 35 15.39 -3.99 31.60
C THR A 35 14.75 -2.61 31.67
N SER A 36 13.62 -2.51 32.37
CA SER A 36 13.00 -1.25 32.76
C SER A 36 13.84 -0.64 33.89
N GLN A 37 14.62 0.41 33.60
CA GLN A 37 15.16 1.26 34.65
C GLN A 37 14.03 2.18 35.16
N GLN A 38 13.47 1.82 36.32
CA GLN A 38 12.80 2.77 37.21
C GLN A 38 13.88 3.59 37.91
N LEU A 39 13.93 4.90 37.63
CA LEU A 39 14.43 5.86 38.61
C LEU A 39 13.28 6.20 39.56
N CYS A 40 13.37 5.65 40.77
CA CYS A 40 12.73 6.24 41.94
C CYS A 40 13.45 7.55 42.27
N CYS A 41 12.71 8.66 42.32
CA CYS A 41 13.00 9.74 43.26
C CYS A 41 11.73 10.03 44.06
N SER A 42 11.91 9.97 45.37
CA SER A 42 10.91 10.06 46.41
C SER A 42 10.58 11.52 46.74
N ASN A 43 9.28 11.81 46.81
CA ASN A 43 8.58 12.54 47.89
C ASN A 43 8.99 14.00 48.24
N SER A 44 8.06 14.96 48.07
CA SER A 44 7.66 15.90 49.14
C SER A 44 6.50 16.86 48.74
N GLN A 45 5.46 16.89 49.60
CA GLN A 45 4.55 17.99 49.97
C GLN A 45 3.65 18.66 48.89
N LYS A 46 2.32 18.45 48.95
CA LYS A 46 1.29 19.32 49.60
C LYS A 46 1.30 20.81 49.17
N THR A 47 0.36 21.21 48.32
CA THR A 47 -0.76 22.16 48.58
C THR A 47 -1.46 22.57 47.27
N PRO A 48 -2.73 23.03 47.31
CA PRO A 48 -3.51 23.42 46.13
C PRO A 48 -3.45 24.94 45.92
N PHE A 49 -3.42 25.43 44.68
CA PHE A 49 -4.18 26.60 44.22
C PHE A 49 -3.92 26.87 42.73
N ASN A 50 -4.99 27.30 42.08
CA ASN A 50 -5.14 27.69 40.70
C ASN A 50 -4.47 29.07 40.48
N PHE A 51 -3.58 29.25 39.49
CA PHE A 51 -3.43 30.52 38.77
C PHE A 51 -2.59 30.35 37.49
N SER A 52 -3.12 30.92 36.41
CA SER A 52 -2.48 31.12 35.12
C SER A 52 -1.16 31.87 35.26
N CYS A 53 -0.08 31.39 34.63
CA CYS A 53 1.09 32.21 34.38
C CYS A 53 1.71 31.91 33.01
N ILE A 54 1.67 32.97 32.21
CA ILE A 54 2.29 33.22 30.91
C ILE A 54 3.75 32.75 30.91
N PHE A 55 4.10 31.83 30.01
CA PHE A 55 5.50 31.55 29.69
C PHE A 55 5.92 32.39 28.49
N PHE A 56 6.63 33.47 28.79
CA PHE A 56 7.54 34.16 27.88
C PHE A 56 8.61 33.15 27.43
N LEU A 57 8.67 32.84 26.12
CA LEU A 57 9.87 32.21 25.56
C LEU A 57 10.83 33.31 25.11
N SER A 58 11.93 33.41 25.87
CA SER A 58 13.08 34.25 25.61
C SER A 58 13.80 33.79 24.34
N HIS A 59 14.18 34.80 23.53
CA HIS A 59 15.15 34.66 22.45
C HIS A 59 16.56 34.54 23.05
N ALA A 60 17.31 33.53 22.61
CA ALA A 60 18.73 33.59 22.27
C ALA A 60 19.24 32.15 22.08
N ASN A 61 19.82 31.82 20.94
CA ASN A 61 21.26 32.02 20.78
C ASN A 61 21.70 31.44 19.43
N ILE A 62 22.43 32.29 18.73
CA ILE A 62 22.95 32.16 17.38
C ILE A 62 24.24 31.34 17.51
N ASN A 63 24.35 30.22 16.79
CA ASN A 63 25.66 29.64 16.49
C ASN A 63 25.83 29.64 14.97
N PRO A 64 26.70 30.50 14.42
CA PRO A 64 27.01 30.48 13.00
C PRO A 64 27.92 29.29 12.73
N PHE A 65 27.40 28.30 12.00
CA PHE A 65 28.24 27.26 11.42
C PHE A 65 29.04 27.92 10.28
N LEU A 66 30.25 28.36 10.64
CA LEU A 66 31.29 28.81 9.74
C LEU A 66 31.64 27.66 8.80
N TYR A 67 31.07 27.66 7.60
CA TYR A 67 31.55 26.81 6.52
C TYR A 67 32.80 27.47 5.93
N THR A 68 33.97 26.95 6.31
CA THR A 68 35.24 27.36 5.76
C THR A 68 35.31 27.00 4.28
N HIS A 69 35.41 28.04 3.46
CA HIS A 69 35.73 28.01 2.05
C HIS A 69 37.14 27.43 1.85
N SER A 70 37.23 26.15 1.47
CA SER A 70 38.49 25.49 1.09
C SER A 70 38.73 25.69 -0.39
N ASN A 71 39.59 26.66 -0.70
CA ASN A 71 40.17 26.88 -2.02
C ASN A 71 41.29 25.87 -2.24
N ASN A 72 40.97 24.71 -2.79
CA ASN A 72 41.97 23.78 -3.32
C ASN A 72 42.25 24.14 -4.79
N PRO A 73 43.47 24.53 -5.15
CA PRO A 73 43.83 24.82 -6.53
C PRO A 73 43.80 23.55 -7.39
N ILE A 74 43.13 23.68 -8.52
CA ILE A 74 43.03 22.74 -9.63
C ILE A 74 44.45 22.36 -10.11
N PRO A 75 44.85 21.07 -10.12
CA PRO A 75 46.04 20.66 -10.83
C PRO A 75 45.76 20.74 -12.35
N THR A 76 46.31 21.79 -12.95
CA THR A 76 46.38 22.00 -14.40
C THR A 76 47.34 20.99 -15.01
N VAL A 77 46.81 19.89 -15.54
CA VAL A 77 47.57 18.96 -16.39
C VAL A 77 47.75 19.61 -17.76
N LYS A 78 48.94 20.19 -17.99
CA LYS A 78 49.40 20.59 -19.33
C LYS A 78 49.62 19.34 -20.19
N MET A 79 48.65 18.97 -21.01
CA MET A 79 48.90 18.10 -22.16
C MET A 79 49.31 18.94 -23.36
N PHE A 80 50.62 18.95 -23.63
CA PHE A 80 51.17 19.31 -24.93
C PHE A 80 51.29 18.03 -25.76
N PHE A 81 50.37 17.82 -26.70
CA PHE A 81 50.61 16.92 -27.83
C PHE A 81 50.20 17.62 -29.13
N LYS A 82 51.23 18.01 -29.89
CA LYS A 82 51.14 18.42 -31.28
C LYS A 82 51.24 17.16 -32.13
N THR A 83 50.17 16.78 -32.82
CA THR A 83 50.26 16.07 -34.12
C THR A 83 48.94 16.22 -34.86
N THR A 84 49.01 16.99 -35.94
CA THR A 84 48.02 17.09 -37.02
C THR A 84 47.87 15.74 -37.69
N ILE A 85 46.67 15.15 -37.67
CA ILE A 85 46.28 14.10 -38.61
C ILE A 85 45.11 14.62 -39.43
N LEU A 86 45.43 15.01 -40.66
CA LEU A 86 44.50 15.33 -41.72
C LEU A 86 44.07 13.99 -42.35
N PHE A 87 42.85 13.53 -42.06
CA PHE A 87 42.23 12.40 -42.76
C PHE A 87 40.87 12.85 -43.28
N SER A 88 40.86 13.26 -44.55
CA SER A 88 39.67 13.43 -45.37
C SER A 88 39.35 12.09 -46.04
N LEU A 89 38.22 11.46 -45.69
CA LEU A 89 37.54 10.55 -46.60
C LEU A 89 36.04 10.44 -46.28
N LEU A 90 35.24 10.59 -47.34
CA LEU A 90 33.78 10.63 -47.33
C LEU A 90 33.18 9.36 -46.70
N ALA A 91 32.33 9.55 -45.68
CA ALA A 91 31.34 8.55 -45.29
C ALA A 91 29.95 9.05 -45.71
N THR A 92 29.38 8.37 -46.70
CA THR A 92 28.01 8.52 -47.18
C THR A 92 27.01 8.54 -46.03
N SER A 93 26.25 9.62 -45.92
CA SER A 93 25.09 9.73 -45.04
C SER A 93 23.98 8.80 -45.53
N LEU A 94 24.01 7.52 -45.13
CA LEU A 94 22.79 6.74 -45.05
C LEU A 94 22.01 7.25 -43.84
N ALA A 95 21.24 8.32 -44.05
CA ALA A 95 20.10 8.62 -43.21
C ALA A 95 19.06 7.51 -43.44
N ALA A 96 19.25 6.37 -42.78
CA ALA A 96 18.17 5.42 -42.62
C ALA A 96 17.03 6.18 -41.93
N PRO A 97 15.78 6.07 -42.41
CA PRO A 97 14.65 6.61 -41.67
C PRO A 97 14.66 5.94 -40.30
N ILE A 98 15.02 6.70 -39.27
CA ILE A 98 14.74 6.32 -37.90
C ILE A 98 13.24 6.55 -37.73
N THR A 99 12.42 5.71 -38.36
CA THR A 99 11.09 5.41 -37.86
C THR A 99 11.30 4.59 -36.60
N SER A 100 11.84 5.21 -35.55
CA SER A 100 11.61 4.80 -34.17
C SER A 100 10.20 5.23 -33.79
N SER A 101 9.22 4.90 -34.63
CA SER A 101 7.90 4.56 -34.16
C SER A 101 8.14 3.26 -33.40
N GLN A 102 8.44 3.38 -32.10
CA GLN A 102 8.35 2.22 -31.23
C GLN A 102 6.93 1.70 -31.41
N ILE A 103 6.77 0.64 -32.20
CA ILE A 103 5.51 -0.07 -32.28
C ILE A 103 5.34 -0.61 -30.87
N ILE A 104 4.54 0.09 -30.09
CA ILE A 104 4.14 -0.39 -28.78
C ILE A 104 3.22 -1.57 -29.08
N GLU A 105 3.79 -2.76 -29.09
CA GLU A 105 3.01 -3.99 -29.13
C GLU A 105 2.11 -4.01 -27.90
N LYS A 106 0.83 -3.74 -28.12
CA LYS A 106 -0.18 -3.81 -27.08
C LYS A 106 -0.26 -5.26 -26.63
N ARG A 107 -0.13 -5.46 -25.32
CA ARG A 107 -0.28 -6.79 -24.73
C ARG A 107 -1.76 -7.16 -24.73
N ALA A 108 -2.08 -8.45 -24.83
CA ALA A 108 -3.43 -8.92 -24.59
C ALA A 108 -3.88 -8.58 -23.15
N PRO A 109 -5.17 -8.33 -22.92
CA PRO A 109 -5.68 -8.02 -21.59
C PRO A 109 -5.43 -9.18 -20.62
N VAL A 110 -4.96 -8.87 -19.42
CA VAL A 110 -4.67 -9.85 -18.36
C VAL A 110 -5.75 -9.88 -17.27
N LEU A 111 -6.50 -8.80 -17.12
CA LEU A 111 -7.54 -8.70 -16.11
C LEU A 111 -8.88 -9.23 -16.65
N ARG A 112 -9.69 -9.71 -15.72
CA ARG A 112 -11.08 -10.10 -15.97
C ARG A 112 -12.00 -9.30 -15.08
N VAL A 113 -13.23 -9.11 -15.54
CA VAL A 113 -14.29 -8.52 -14.72
C VAL A 113 -14.55 -9.44 -13.53
N GLN A 114 -14.68 -8.83 -12.36
CA GLN A 114 -14.85 -9.49 -11.08
C GLN A 114 -15.88 -8.74 -10.24
N ASN A 115 -16.60 -9.46 -9.39
CA ASN A 115 -17.41 -8.84 -8.34
C ASN A 115 -16.49 -8.23 -7.27
N TYR A 116 -16.95 -7.20 -6.57
CA TYR A 116 -16.22 -6.56 -5.48
C TYR A 116 -15.74 -7.56 -4.44
N SER A 117 -16.60 -8.52 -4.05
CA SER A 117 -16.27 -9.59 -3.12
C SER A 117 -15.05 -10.43 -3.54
N GLN A 118 -14.72 -10.48 -4.83
CA GLN A 118 -13.60 -11.26 -5.36
C GLN A 118 -12.28 -10.49 -5.40
N PHE A 119 -12.32 -9.16 -5.61
CA PHE A 119 -11.11 -8.34 -5.74
C PHE A 119 -10.81 -7.45 -4.52
N GLN A 120 -11.76 -7.29 -3.60
CA GLN A 120 -11.55 -6.52 -2.37
C GLN A 120 -10.44 -7.14 -1.49
N VAL A 121 -9.83 -6.29 -0.66
CA VAL A 121 -8.69 -6.64 0.21
C VAL A 121 -8.92 -6.21 1.66
N SER A 122 -10.16 -5.99 2.06
CA SER A 122 -10.56 -5.33 3.29
C SER A 122 -10.80 -6.24 4.50
N ASP A 123 -10.90 -7.55 4.31
CA ASP A 123 -11.05 -8.51 5.41
C ASP A 123 -9.69 -9.07 5.87
N GLY A 124 -9.65 -9.72 7.03
CA GLY A 124 -8.48 -10.46 7.52
C GLY A 124 -7.64 -9.68 8.53
N VAL A 125 -6.35 -9.56 8.27
CA VAL A 125 -5.37 -8.91 9.17
C VAL A 125 -4.76 -7.70 8.47
N ALA A 126 -4.66 -6.58 9.19
CA ALA A 126 -4.02 -5.36 8.71
C ALA A 126 -2.48 -5.48 8.70
N GLY A 127 -1.82 -4.61 7.94
CA GLY A 127 -0.36 -4.49 7.86
C GLY A 127 0.27 -4.87 6.52
N ASP A 128 -0.49 -5.49 5.62
CA ASP A 128 -0.02 -5.96 4.31
C ASP A 128 -0.90 -5.51 3.13
N GLY A 129 -1.65 -4.42 3.29
CA GLY A 129 -2.67 -3.99 2.34
C GLY A 129 -2.18 -3.80 0.91
N LEU A 130 -1.01 -3.17 0.73
CA LEU A 130 -0.46 -2.91 -0.61
C LEU A 130 -0.16 -4.21 -1.37
N ASN A 131 0.49 -5.18 -0.72
CA ASN A 131 0.87 -6.43 -1.36
C ASN A 131 -0.37 -7.23 -1.77
N ARG A 132 -1.43 -7.20 -0.95
CA ARG A 132 -2.72 -7.81 -1.29
C ARG A 132 -3.35 -7.20 -2.54
N VAL A 133 -3.25 -5.88 -2.71
CA VAL A 133 -3.75 -5.21 -3.93
C VAL A 133 -2.92 -5.63 -5.14
N LEU A 134 -1.59 -5.61 -5.05
CA LEU A 134 -0.71 -6.02 -6.15
C LEU A 134 -0.93 -7.49 -6.56
N ALA A 135 -1.24 -8.36 -5.60
CA ALA A 135 -1.59 -9.75 -5.87
C ALA A 135 -2.93 -9.90 -6.60
N LYS A 136 -3.93 -9.05 -6.30
CA LYS A 136 -5.25 -9.06 -6.96
C LYS A 136 -5.23 -8.44 -8.36
N PHE A 137 -4.29 -7.53 -8.63
CA PHE A 137 -4.19 -6.80 -9.90
C PHE A 137 -2.78 -6.94 -10.50
N PRO A 138 -2.43 -8.11 -11.06
CA PRO A 138 -1.09 -8.43 -11.55
C PRO A 138 -0.80 -7.81 -12.93
N VAL A 139 -1.03 -6.50 -13.09
CA VAL A 139 -0.71 -5.77 -14.32
C VAL A 139 0.78 -5.51 -14.38
N ASN A 140 1.41 -5.82 -15.51
CA ASN A 140 2.84 -5.57 -15.67
C ASN A 140 3.15 -4.07 -15.82
N MET A 141 3.63 -3.46 -14.73
CA MET A 141 4.02 -2.05 -14.70
C MET A 141 5.47 -1.80 -15.19
N SER A 142 6.20 -2.80 -15.68
CA SER A 142 7.54 -2.62 -16.26
C SER A 142 7.51 -1.95 -17.63
N ASN A 143 6.38 -2.04 -18.34
CA ASN A 143 6.13 -1.33 -19.60
C ASN A 143 4.69 -0.80 -19.63
N PRO A 144 4.39 0.28 -18.87
CA PRO A 144 3.04 0.79 -18.69
C PRO A 144 2.40 1.29 -20.00
N ALA A 145 3.20 1.72 -20.98
CA ALA A 145 2.69 2.16 -22.28
C ALA A 145 2.04 1.01 -23.08
N SER A 146 2.48 -0.24 -22.86
CA SER A 146 1.98 -1.44 -23.54
C SER A 146 0.72 -2.07 -22.94
N VAL A 147 0.21 -1.53 -21.83
CA VAL A 147 -0.96 -2.07 -21.13
C VAL A 147 -2.21 -1.91 -22.00
N ASP A 148 -3.02 -2.97 -22.08
CA ASP A 148 -4.22 -3.00 -22.90
C ASP A 148 -5.27 -1.99 -22.38
N PRO A 149 -5.96 -1.25 -23.28
CA PRO A 149 -7.05 -0.35 -22.89
C PRO A 149 -8.17 -1.03 -22.07
N GLN A 150 -8.46 -2.31 -22.32
CA GLN A 150 -9.45 -3.08 -21.55
C GLN A 150 -9.01 -3.28 -20.10
N ASP A 151 -7.72 -3.56 -19.84
CA ASP A 151 -7.20 -3.65 -18.48
C ASP A 151 -7.30 -2.29 -17.77
N VAL A 152 -6.97 -1.20 -18.47
CA VAL A 152 -7.13 0.16 -17.94
C VAL A 152 -8.59 0.45 -17.57
N ALA A 153 -9.54 0.02 -18.39
CA ALA A 153 -10.97 0.18 -18.13
C ALA A 153 -11.42 -0.62 -16.89
N ILE A 154 -10.99 -1.88 -16.76
CA ILE A 154 -11.27 -2.73 -15.59
C ILE A 154 -10.66 -2.13 -14.31
N LEU A 155 -9.43 -1.61 -14.36
CA LEU A 155 -8.79 -0.95 -13.23
C LEU A 155 -9.60 0.28 -12.76
N LYS A 156 -10.11 1.08 -13.69
CA LYS A 156 -10.95 2.26 -13.38
C LYS A 156 -12.28 1.86 -12.77
N ALA A 157 -12.97 0.87 -13.34
CA ALA A 157 -14.22 0.35 -12.81
C ALA A 157 -14.03 -0.24 -11.40
N ALA A 158 -12.98 -1.03 -11.18
CA ALA A 158 -12.64 -1.56 -9.86
C ALA A 158 -12.37 -0.45 -8.83
N ARG A 159 -11.65 0.62 -9.22
CA ARG A 159 -11.42 1.82 -8.39
C ARG A 159 -12.73 2.49 -8.00
N GLU A 160 -13.63 2.68 -8.95
CA GLU A 160 -14.94 3.32 -8.72
C GLU A 160 -15.84 2.48 -7.83
N THR A 161 -15.84 1.16 -8.02
CA THR A 161 -16.55 0.24 -7.13
C THR A 161 -15.96 0.25 -5.72
N ALA A 162 -14.63 0.31 -5.56
CA ALA A 162 -14.01 0.49 -4.25
C ALA A 162 -14.39 1.84 -3.60
N GLU A 163 -14.49 2.91 -4.38
CA GLU A 163 -14.98 4.21 -3.91
C GLU A 163 -16.45 4.17 -3.49
N ALA A 164 -17.27 3.45 -4.24
CA ALA A 164 -18.67 3.23 -3.92
C ALA A 164 -18.83 2.39 -2.63
N ALA A 165 -18.02 1.34 -2.46
CA ALA A 165 -17.98 0.54 -1.24
C ALA A 165 -17.57 1.36 0.00
N GLU A 166 -16.89 2.50 -0.19
CA GLU A 166 -16.61 3.43 0.92
C GLU A 166 -17.82 4.31 1.26
N THR A 167 -18.53 4.81 0.25
CA THR A 167 -19.40 5.99 0.37
C THR A 167 -20.89 5.74 0.16
N LYS A 168 -21.28 4.70 -0.58
CA LYS A 168 -22.68 4.39 -0.92
C LYS A 168 -23.33 3.49 0.13
N ALA A 169 -24.64 3.29 -0.03
CA ALA A 169 -25.43 2.41 0.81
C ALA A 169 -24.84 0.98 0.86
N GLY A 170 -24.83 0.38 2.05
CA GLY A 170 -24.17 -0.90 2.31
C GLY A 170 -22.63 -0.83 2.36
N GLY A 171 -22.04 0.36 2.20
CA GLY A 171 -20.60 0.60 2.28
C GLY A 171 -20.08 0.81 3.70
N PHE A 172 -18.76 1.03 3.79
CA PHE A 172 -18.05 1.17 5.07
C PHE A 172 -18.61 2.29 5.97
N ASN A 173 -18.98 3.45 5.42
CA ASN A 173 -19.52 4.55 6.22
C ASN A 173 -20.79 4.14 6.99
N GLU A 174 -21.69 3.41 6.33
CA GLU A 174 -22.91 2.91 6.97
C GLU A 174 -22.64 1.76 7.92
N ALA A 175 -21.78 0.80 7.53
CA ALA A 175 -21.44 -0.33 8.36
C ALA A 175 -20.77 0.11 9.69
N ILE A 176 -19.85 1.08 9.63
CA ILE A 176 -19.20 1.63 10.83
C ILE A 176 -20.22 2.33 11.73
N LYS A 177 -21.14 3.12 11.14
CA LYS A 177 -22.21 3.77 11.89
C LYS A 177 -23.14 2.75 12.56
N ALA A 178 -23.55 1.72 11.83
CA ALA A 178 -24.39 0.63 12.33
C ALA A 178 -23.71 -0.18 13.44
N ALA A 179 -22.38 -0.30 13.41
CA ALA A 179 -21.59 -0.93 14.45
C ALA A 179 -21.39 -0.05 15.72
N GLY A 180 -22.02 1.12 15.81
CA GLY A 180 -21.87 2.04 16.95
C GLY A 180 -20.67 2.98 16.85
N GLY A 181 -20.08 3.12 15.66
CA GLY A 181 -18.93 4.00 15.39
C GLY A 181 -17.57 3.33 15.62
N GLU A 182 -16.50 4.04 15.27
CA GLU A 182 -15.12 3.50 15.22
C GLU A 182 -14.55 3.06 16.57
N LYS A 183 -15.18 3.46 17.69
CA LYS A 183 -14.73 3.13 19.06
C LYS A 183 -15.20 1.75 19.54
N THR A 184 -16.17 1.13 18.86
CA THR A 184 -16.56 -0.24 19.21
C THR A 184 -15.58 -1.23 18.58
N PRO A 185 -15.42 -2.44 19.12
CA PRO A 185 -14.55 -3.45 18.52
C PRO A 185 -14.91 -3.76 17.06
N ALA A 186 -16.21 -3.83 16.76
CA ALA A 186 -16.70 -4.06 15.39
C ALA A 186 -16.44 -2.87 14.47
N GLY A 187 -16.71 -1.64 14.94
CA GLY A 187 -16.45 -0.43 14.18
C GLY A 187 -14.96 -0.19 13.92
N ALA A 188 -14.09 -0.52 14.88
CA ALA A 188 -12.64 -0.46 14.71
C ALA A 188 -12.14 -1.45 13.64
N ALA A 189 -12.67 -2.67 13.61
CA ALA A 189 -12.34 -3.66 12.58
C ALA A 189 -12.81 -3.21 11.18
N LEU A 190 -14.02 -2.64 11.08
CA LEU A 190 -14.54 -2.07 9.84
C LEU A 190 -13.73 -0.84 9.38
N GLN A 191 -13.25 -0.02 10.31
CA GLN A 191 -12.40 1.12 9.98
C GLN A 191 -11.05 0.70 9.39
N ARG A 192 -10.44 -0.37 9.92
CA ARG A 192 -9.25 -0.97 9.30
C ARG A 192 -9.54 -1.55 7.92
N GLY A 193 -10.69 -2.22 7.75
CA GLY A 193 -11.15 -2.67 6.44
C GLY A 193 -11.35 -1.53 5.44
N LYS A 194 -11.84 -0.38 5.91
CA LYS A 194 -11.96 0.85 5.11
C LYS A 194 -10.59 1.41 4.72
N ILE A 195 -9.59 1.36 5.60
CA ILE A 195 -8.21 1.76 5.29
C ILE A 195 -7.63 0.86 4.19
N LEU A 196 -7.81 -0.46 4.29
CA LEU A 196 -7.43 -1.41 3.24
C LEU A 196 -8.15 -1.13 1.91
N ASN A 197 -9.44 -0.79 1.95
CA ASN A 197 -10.20 -0.39 0.76
C ASN A 197 -9.67 0.93 0.14
N LYS A 198 -9.20 1.87 0.97
CA LYS A 198 -8.53 3.09 0.50
C LYS A 198 -7.21 2.78 -0.18
N ILE A 199 -6.41 1.84 0.35
CA ILE A 199 -5.18 1.38 -0.31
C ILE A 199 -5.51 0.79 -1.69
N LEU A 200 -6.53 -0.07 -1.79
CA LEU A 200 -7.03 -0.59 -3.06
C LEU A 200 -7.39 0.54 -4.03
N LYS A 201 -8.29 1.44 -3.65
CA LYS A 201 -8.71 2.56 -4.49
C LYS A 201 -7.53 3.40 -4.98
N LEU A 202 -6.65 3.82 -4.07
CA LEU A 202 -5.54 4.72 -4.38
C LEU A 202 -4.47 4.02 -5.23
N GLN A 203 -4.17 2.75 -4.98
CA GLN A 203 -3.20 2.00 -5.77
C GLN A 203 -3.70 1.78 -7.20
N LEU A 204 -4.98 1.43 -7.40
CA LEU A 204 -5.58 1.33 -8.73
C LEU A 204 -5.53 2.69 -9.45
N GLN A 205 -5.78 3.77 -8.72
CA GLN A 205 -5.66 5.11 -9.29
C GLN A 205 -4.21 5.46 -9.68
N VAL A 206 -3.22 5.16 -8.85
CA VAL A 206 -1.80 5.34 -9.18
C VAL A 206 -1.43 4.52 -10.42
N MET A 207 -1.82 3.25 -10.51
CA MET A 207 -1.57 2.40 -11.68
C MET A 207 -2.16 3.00 -12.96
N THR A 208 -3.44 3.39 -12.93
CA THR A 208 -4.10 4.00 -14.10
C THR A 208 -3.45 5.31 -14.53
N LEU A 209 -3.07 6.19 -13.60
CA LEU A 209 -2.38 7.45 -13.91
C LEU A 209 -0.98 7.22 -14.48
N THR A 210 -0.25 6.22 -13.98
CA THR A 210 1.06 5.83 -14.53
C THR A 210 0.93 5.30 -15.95
N ILE A 211 -0.06 4.43 -16.21
CA ILE A 211 -0.34 3.92 -17.56
C ILE A 211 -0.72 5.06 -18.51
N GLU A 212 -1.67 5.90 -18.10
CA GLU A 212 -2.11 7.05 -18.90
C GLU A 212 -0.98 8.04 -19.18
N GLY A 213 -0.11 8.28 -18.20
CA GLY A 213 1.10 9.10 -18.37
C GLY A 213 2.04 8.52 -19.42
N ALA A 214 2.31 7.22 -19.34
CA ALA A 214 3.14 6.50 -20.32
C ALA A 214 2.51 6.44 -21.72
N GLN A 215 1.19 6.59 -21.82
CA GLN A 215 0.42 6.67 -23.07
C GLN A 215 0.23 8.11 -23.57
N GLY A 216 0.93 9.08 -22.98
CA GLY A 216 1.02 10.46 -23.47
C GLY A 216 0.03 11.45 -22.85
N LYS A 217 -0.71 11.08 -21.80
CA LYS A 217 -1.53 12.05 -21.04
C LYS A 217 -0.69 12.76 -19.99
N ASP A 218 -0.98 14.03 -19.70
CA ASP A 218 -0.37 14.68 -18.54
C ASP A 218 -1.08 14.25 -17.25
N THR A 219 -0.39 13.42 -16.46
CA THR A 219 -0.89 12.92 -15.17
C THR A 219 -0.02 13.35 -14.00
N THR A 220 1.03 14.14 -14.24
CA THR A 220 2.16 14.35 -13.30
C THR A 220 1.71 14.87 -11.93
N ALA A 221 0.97 15.97 -11.91
CA ALA A 221 0.50 16.59 -10.66
C ALA A 221 -0.46 15.66 -9.89
N LYS A 222 -1.39 15.04 -10.60
CA LYS A 222 -2.38 14.13 -10.00
C LYS A 222 -1.73 12.86 -9.47
N LEU A 223 -0.74 12.32 -10.19
CA LEU A 223 0.02 11.14 -9.76
C LEU A 223 0.73 11.40 -8.43
N ALA A 224 1.44 12.53 -8.31
CA ALA A 224 2.12 12.90 -7.08
C ALA A 224 1.14 13.05 -5.88
N GLU A 225 -0.02 13.66 -6.11
CA GLU A 225 -1.06 13.77 -5.08
C GLU A 225 -1.57 12.39 -4.61
N GLN A 226 -1.88 11.50 -5.55
CA GLN A 226 -2.41 10.17 -5.22
C GLN A 226 -1.35 9.28 -4.55
N GLN A 227 -0.08 9.38 -4.95
CA GLN A 227 1.02 8.68 -4.28
C GLN A 227 1.17 9.12 -2.82
N LYS A 228 1.04 10.41 -2.52
CA LYS A 228 1.07 10.92 -1.14
C LYS A 228 -0.09 10.36 -0.30
N LYS A 229 -1.30 10.33 -0.87
CA LYS A 229 -2.48 9.75 -0.20
C LYS A 229 -2.31 8.24 0.04
N LEU A 230 -1.78 7.52 -0.95
CA LEU A 230 -1.51 6.09 -0.85
C LEU A 230 -0.51 5.80 0.27
N ALA A 231 0.62 6.51 0.28
CA ALA A 231 1.66 6.36 1.30
C ALA A 231 1.12 6.54 2.72
N LYS A 232 0.29 7.56 2.95
CA LYS A 232 -0.36 7.79 4.26
C LYS A 232 -1.24 6.60 4.70
N ASN A 233 -2.02 6.02 3.78
CA ASN A 233 -2.90 4.90 4.12
C ASN A 233 -2.10 3.60 4.34
N ILE A 234 -1.02 3.39 3.57
CA ILE A 234 -0.07 2.27 3.81
C ILE A 234 0.56 2.40 5.19
N GLU A 235 1.00 3.59 5.58
CA GLU A 235 1.56 3.81 6.93
C GLU A 235 0.51 3.53 8.02
N THR A 236 -0.74 3.93 7.79
CA THR A 236 -1.84 3.67 8.73
C THR A 236 -2.13 2.18 8.86
N ASP A 237 -2.16 1.44 7.75
CA ASP A 237 -2.33 -0.02 7.74
C ASP A 237 -1.17 -0.73 8.46
N LYS A 238 0.08 -0.32 8.19
CA LYS A 238 1.26 -0.85 8.88
C LYS A 238 1.24 -0.61 10.39
N LYS A 239 0.73 0.54 10.85
CA LYS A 239 0.58 0.81 12.29
C LYS A 239 -0.43 -0.11 12.97
N ALA A 240 -1.41 -0.60 12.22
CA ALA A 240 -2.41 -1.55 12.70
C ALA A 240 -2.02 -3.01 12.43
N ALA A 241 -0.74 -3.29 12.14
CA ALA A 241 -0.29 -4.63 11.78
C ALA A 241 -0.66 -5.67 12.86
N GLY A 242 -1.23 -6.79 12.42
CA GLY A 242 -1.68 -7.86 13.33
C GLY A 242 -3.10 -7.66 13.86
N GLU A 243 -3.71 -6.48 13.70
CA GLU A 243 -5.10 -6.25 14.11
C GLU A 243 -6.10 -6.78 13.08
N ARG A 244 -7.25 -7.25 13.56
CA ARG A 244 -8.34 -7.75 12.70
C ARG A 244 -8.97 -6.61 11.90
N ALA A 245 -9.00 -6.75 10.58
CA ALA A 245 -9.82 -5.93 9.67
C ALA A 245 -11.08 -6.71 9.27
N ALA A 246 -12.15 -5.99 8.93
CA ALA A 246 -13.41 -6.58 8.46
C ALA A 246 -13.86 -5.90 7.17
N ALA A 247 -14.28 -6.71 6.19
CA ALA A 247 -14.89 -6.21 4.95
C ALA A 247 -16.38 -5.89 5.13
N VAL A 248 -16.95 -5.24 4.11
CA VAL A 248 -18.40 -5.08 3.91
C VAL A 248 -18.88 -5.98 2.78
N ASP A 249 -20.12 -6.45 2.86
CA ASP A 249 -20.78 -7.16 1.76
C ASP A 249 -21.39 -6.15 0.78
N PHE A 250 -20.51 -5.50 0.01
CA PHE A 250 -20.90 -4.48 -0.95
C PHE A 250 -21.10 -5.08 -2.35
N GLN A 251 -22.26 -4.79 -2.95
CA GLN A 251 -22.59 -5.23 -4.29
C GLN A 251 -22.02 -4.26 -5.34
N GLY A 252 -21.14 -4.76 -6.20
CA GLY A 252 -20.52 -4.01 -7.28
C GLY A 252 -19.57 -4.87 -8.09
N THR A 253 -19.14 -4.37 -9.24
CA THR A 253 -18.29 -5.13 -10.17
C THR A 253 -17.17 -4.25 -10.74
N SER A 254 -16.15 -4.86 -11.34
CA SER A 254 -15.14 -4.17 -12.14
C SER A 254 -15.51 -4.14 -13.63
N GLN A 255 -16.80 -4.21 -13.95
CA GLN A 255 -17.32 -4.09 -15.30
C GLN A 255 -17.18 -2.63 -15.76
N PRO A 256 -16.41 -2.33 -16.82
CA PRO A 256 -16.33 -0.98 -17.39
C PRO A 256 -17.62 -0.53 -18.07
#